data_AF-K0R2N7-F1
#
_entry.id   AF-K0R2N7-F1
#
_cell.length_a   1.000
_cell.length_b   1.000
_cell.length_c   1.000
_cell.angle_alpha   90.00
_cell.angle_beta   90.00
_cell.angle_gamma   90.00
#
_symmetry.space_group_name_H-M   'P 1'
#
loop_
_entity.id
_entity.type
_entity.pdbx_description
1 polymer ?
#
loop_
_entity_poly.entity_id
_entity_poly.type
_entity_poly.pdbx_seq_one_letter_code
_entity_poly.pdbx_strand_id
1 'polypeptide(L)'
;MAGRAAGRWSPLTCIGTVQLSPAGLIVHEPGEVETLVRTNLELRYQGVGELPRTNPATTADGQTSWEPRDVNLSIHISTHRIILQDETSSLAGCIPLALVQTACEAGGSTLFSPRSSYKIELSTLAWGDLTLVFRGGEAKSYMQSAKDRDETLHAVLRAMKRKAWTERERQVAKEQSRASRAVASKRVGVDAIMRSNEMRHRENANLADNALGGSVDRAPVKVFGKNKSNQEDIDAFLLEATGLIKVIQKYSATIERERAAAAASAGGAEKVNQDKDTEKLVEMMENMGLQSALTKKQAGSKYHKLLSRELVDFLRRKDRLSTAGGMMTLTDVYCLFNRARGTNMISPDDLLKAVDMMQELKLGISRREFSSGVVVVQDDEFDDAVMAQKLTEMAEQSMKASESTVGGITATDVSKMLKISALLATEQLRNAEQLGFLCRDTTIEGMRFFPNLFSSGNYELCCVER
;
A
#
# COMPACT_ATOMS: atom_id res chain seq x y z
N MET A 1 22.61 16.68 34.63
CA MET A 1 23.23 15.39 34.95
C MET A 1 22.83 15.02 36.37
N ALA A 2 21.81 14.18 36.54
CA ALA A 2 21.40 13.65 37.83
C ALA A 2 21.88 12.20 37.92
N GLY A 3 22.39 11.80 39.09
CA GLY A 3 23.17 10.58 39.33
C GLY A 3 22.53 9.33 38.75
N ARG A 4 23.21 8.74 37.76
CA ARG A 4 22.89 7.42 37.22
C ARG A 4 23.11 6.40 38.33
N ALA A 5 22.09 5.61 38.66
CA ALA A 5 22.32 4.30 39.27
C ALA A 5 23.03 3.42 38.22
N ALA A 6 24.34 3.63 38.08
CA ALA A 6 25.20 2.88 37.18
C ALA A 6 25.26 1.44 37.71
N GLY A 7 24.42 0.57 37.18
CA GLY A 7 24.50 -0.87 37.44
C GLY A 7 23.20 -1.64 37.27
N ARG A 8 22.01 -1.06 37.51
CA ARG A 8 20.77 -1.85 37.49
C ARG A 8 20.45 -2.34 36.06
N TRP A 9 20.29 -3.66 35.91
CA TRP A 9 19.84 -4.28 34.67
C TRP A 9 18.52 -5.01 34.89
N SER A 10 17.44 -4.35 34.53
CA SER A 10 16.07 -4.78 34.77
C SER A 10 15.12 -4.29 33.66
N PRO A 11 13.88 -4.80 33.59
CA PRO A 11 12.89 -4.36 32.61
C PRO A 11 12.74 -2.84 32.51
N LEU A 12 12.70 -2.13 33.64
CA LEU A 12 12.58 -0.66 33.69
C LEU A 12 13.72 0.06 32.93
N THR A 13 14.93 -0.49 32.97
CA THR A 13 16.11 0.09 32.28
C THR A 13 16.17 -0.26 30.79
N CYS A 14 15.39 -1.26 30.36
CA CYS A 14 15.36 -1.73 28.97
C CYS A 14 14.17 -1.17 28.16
N ILE A 15 13.16 -0.61 28.84
CA ILE A 15 12.07 0.13 28.18
C ILE A 15 12.51 1.58 27.88
N GLY A 16 11.69 2.31 27.12
CA GLY A 16 12.04 3.66 26.63
C GLY A 16 12.37 4.63 27.77
N THR A 17 13.29 5.56 27.57
CA THR A 17 13.69 6.52 28.62
C THR A 17 12.73 7.70 28.70
N VAL A 18 12.36 8.12 29.91
CA VAL A 18 11.55 9.31 30.16
C VAL A 18 12.40 10.47 30.66
N GLN A 19 12.17 11.67 30.13
CA GLN A 19 12.77 12.88 30.66
C GLN A 19 12.02 13.33 31.91
N LEU A 20 12.76 13.46 33.02
CA LEU A 20 12.26 14.03 34.27
C LEU A 20 12.76 15.48 34.40
N SER A 21 11.91 16.34 34.96
CA SER A 21 12.27 17.71 35.31
C SER A 21 13.29 17.73 36.47
N PRO A 22 13.94 18.87 36.75
CA PRO A 22 14.84 19.00 37.90
C PRO A 22 14.18 18.70 39.25
N ALA A 23 12.84 18.78 39.33
CA ALA A 23 12.04 18.43 40.50
C ALA A 23 11.58 16.96 40.52
N GLY A 24 12.04 16.12 39.58
CA GLY A 24 11.66 14.71 39.49
C GLY A 24 10.27 14.44 38.90
N LEU A 25 9.64 15.45 38.28
CA LEU A 25 8.32 15.34 37.63
C LEU A 25 8.45 14.92 36.16
N ILE A 26 7.48 14.16 35.67
CA ILE A 26 7.42 13.71 34.27
C ILE A 26 7.25 14.91 33.32
N VAL A 27 8.06 14.96 32.26
CA VAL A 27 7.90 15.94 31.18
C VAL A 27 7.01 15.35 30.08
N HIS A 28 5.82 15.93 29.92
CA HIS A 28 4.84 15.50 28.92
C HIS A 28 5.15 16.03 27.51
N GLU A 29 4.83 15.25 26.49
CA GLU A 29 4.92 15.62 25.08
C GLU A 29 3.81 16.61 24.67
N PRO A 30 4.00 17.42 23.60
CA PRO A 30 2.99 18.37 23.16
C PRO A 30 1.67 17.70 22.78
N GLY A 31 0.60 17.98 23.53
CA GLY A 31 -0.72 17.36 23.37
C GLY A 31 -0.91 16.06 24.16
N GLU A 32 0.08 15.65 24.94
CA GLU A 32 -0.03 14.54 25.89
C GLU A 32 -0.76 14.99 27.15
N VAL A 33 -1.81 14.26 27.51
CA VAL A 33 -2.58 14.44 28.75
C VAL A 33 -2.43 13.20 29.63
N GLU A 34 -2.05 13.40 30.90
CA GLU A 34 -2.04 12.36 31.94
C GLU A 34 -3.46 12.08 32.42
N THR A 35 -3.78 10.79 32.57
CA THR A 35 -5.15 10.32 32.85
C THR A 35 -5.28 9.55 34.16
N LEU A 36 -4.21 8.90 34.63
CA LEU A 36 -4.22 8.10 35.85
C LEU A 36 -2.81 7.99 36.43
N VAL A 37 -2.69 8.04 37.76
CA VAL A 37 -1.46 7.75 38.49
C VAL A 37 -1.73 6.75 39.61
N ARG A 38 -0.95 5.67 39.71
CA ARG A 38 -1.01 4.70 40.82
C ARG A 38 0.39 4.38 41.32
N THR A 39 0.52 4.05 42.60
CA THR A 39 1.79 3.74 43.26
C THR A 39 1.86 2.26 43.65
N ASN A 40 3.01 1.81 44.17
CA ASN A 40 3.19 0.45 44.70
C ASN A 40 2.94 -0.67 43.65
N LEU A 41 3.52 -0.46 42.47
CA LEU A 41 3.47 -1.41 41.36
C LEU A 41 4.78 -2.18 41.21
N GLU A 42 4.68 -3.40 40.70
CA GLU A 42 5.82 -4.23 40.33
C GLU A 42 5.75 -4.56 38.83
N LEU A 43 6.81 -4.29 38.08
CA LEU A 43 6.96 -4.68 36.68
C LEU A 43 7.73 -6.00 36.62
N ARG A 44 7.22 -6.97 35.86
CA ARG A 44 7.89 -8.25 35.61
C ARG A 44 8.03 -8.51 34.12
N TYR A 45 9.14 -9.14 33.76
CA TYR A 45 9.34 -9.71 32.44
C TYR A 45 9.26 -11.23 32.52
N GLN A 46 8.43 -11.86 31.69
CA GLN A 46 8.24 -13.32 31.66
C GLN A 46 8.85 -13.99 30.42
N GLY A 47 9.59 -13.26 29.58
CA GLY A 47 10.21 -13.80 28.39
C GLY A 47 11.44 -14.68 28.67
N VAL A 48 11.90 -15.38 27.63
CA VAL A 48 13.09 -16.24 27.69
C VAL A 48 14.33 -15.39 27.48
N GLY A 49 15.17 -15.28 28.51
CA GLY A 49 16.42 -14.52 28.46
C GLY A 49 16.32 -13.11 29.03
N GLU A 50 17.29 -12.26 28.68
CA GLU A 50 17.46 -10.91 29.21
C GLU A 50 17.04 -9.90 28.15
N LEU A 51 16.41 -8.79 28.54
CA LEU A 51 16.08 -7.74 27.57
C LEU A 51 17.36 -7.00 27.13
N PRO A 52 17.49 -6.69 25.82
CA PRO A 52 18.67 -6.00 25.31
C PRO A 52 18.80 -4.61 25.94
N ARG A 53 20.01 -4.28 26.40
CA ARG A 53 20.30 -2.96 26.99
C ARG A 53 20.15 -1.87 25.92
N THR A 54 19.40 -0.83 26.24
CA THR A 54 19.12 0.30 25.34
C THR A 54 20.32 1.23 25.14
N ASN A 55 21.40 1.08 25.94
CA ASN A 55 22.59 1.92 25.86
C ASN A 55 23.89 1.09 26.06
N PRO A 56 24.73 0.92 25.03
CA PRO A 56 25.96 0.13 25.12
C PRO A 56 27.13 0.85 25.84
N ALA A 57 27.02 2.14 26.16
CA ALA A 57 28.14 2.97 26.63
C ALA A 57 28.54 2.81 28.11
N THR A 58 28.09 1.76 28.81
CA THR A 58 28.47 1.52 30.22
C THR A 58 29.08 0.13 30.39
N THR A 59 30.06 -0.21 29.56
CA THR A 59 31.07 -1.23 29.88
C THR A 59 32.16 -0.56 30.71
N ALA A 60 31.91 -0.43 32.01
CA ALA A 60 32.94 -0.19 33.00
C ALA A 60 32.55 -0.91 34.29
N ASP A 61 33.17 -2.07 34.51
CA ASP A 61 33.50 -2.66 35.80
C ASP A 61 32.41 -2.84 36.87
N GLY A 62 31.27 -3.42 36.49
CA GLY A 62 30.32 -3.96 37.44
C GLY A 62 29.51 -5.08 36.81
N GLN A 63 29.77 -6.33 37.21
CA GLN A 63 29.02 -7.51 36.80
C GLN A 63 27.61 -7.42 37.38
N THR A 64 26.68 -6.81 36.65
CA THR A 64 25.30 -6.65 37.11
C THR A 64 24.43 -7.75 36.56
N SER A 65 24.02 -8.66 37.44
CA SER A 65 23.10 -9.75 37.12
C SER A 65 21.73 -9.21 36.71
N TRP A 66 21.15 -9.78 35.65
CA TRP A 66 19.79 -9.45 35.22
C TRP A 66 18.76 -9.74 36.33
N GLU A 67 17.96 -8.73 36.65
CA GLU A 67 16.82 -8.86 37.55
C GLU A 67 15.53 -8.76 36.75
N PRO A 68 14.73 -9.84 36.60
CA PRO A 68 13.53 -9.84 35.74
C PRO A 68 12.34 -9.10 36.36
N ARG A 69 12.55 -8.33 37.43
CA ARG A 69 11.51 -7.61 38.16
C ARG A 69 11.99 -6.27 38.70
N ASP A 70 11.09 -5.30 38.68
CA ASP A 70 11.25 -4.00 39.30
C ASP A 70 10.10 -3.78 40.29
N VAL A 71 10.41 -3.38 41.52
CA VAL A 71 9.44 -3.16 42.60
C VAL A 71 9.37 -1.68 42.97
N ASN A 72 8.31 -1.29 43.69
CA ASN A 72 8.07 0.08 44.19
C ASN A 72 8.01 1.12 43.06
N LEU A 73 7.29 0.80 42.01
CA LEU A 73 7.07 1.69 40.87
C LEU A 73 5.75 2.46 41.03
N SER A 74 5.76 3.73 40.61
CA SER A 74 4.56 4.46 40.25
C SER A 74 4.28 4.31 38.76
N ILE A 75 3.02 4.02 38.41
CA ILE A 75 2.52 3.98 37.04
C ILE A 75 1.73 5.23 36.72
N HIS A 76 2.07 5.85 35.59
CA HIS A 76 1.45 7.04 35.05
C HIS A 76 0.93 6.72 33.66
N ILE A 77 -0.39 6.79 33.47
CA ILE A 77 -1.01 6.52 32.16
C ILE A 77 -1.34 7.84 31.50
N SER A 78 -0.73 8.08 30.35
CA SER A 78 -1.09 9.18 29.47
C SER A 78 -1.88 8.72 28.26
N THR A 79 -2.34 9.69 27.48
CA THR A 79 -2.95 9.47 26.16
C THR A 79 -2.01 8.83 25.13
N HIS A 80 -0.69 8.88 25.34
CA HIS A 80 0.32 8.46 24.35
C HIS A 80 1.20 7.30 24.83
N ARG A 81 1.43 7.16 26.14
CA ARG A 81 2.37 6.19 26.71
C ARG A 81 1.99 5.80 28.14
N ILE A 82 2.46 4.63 28.55
CA ILE A 82 2.46 4.16 29.94
C ILE A 82 3.85 4.46 30.48
N ILE A 83 3.93 5.21 31.57
CA ILE A 83 5.19 5.61 32.20
C ILE A 83 5.28 4.89 33.55
N LEU A 84 6.46 4.34 33.85
CA LEU A 84 6.79 3.70 35.10
C LEU A 84 7.95 4.45 35.71
N GLN A 85 7.77 4.98 36.91
CA GLN A 85 8.80 5.72 37.63
C GLN A 85 9.12 4.98 38.93
N ASP A 86 10.40 4.80 39.21
CA ASP A 86 10.85 4.26 40.50
C ASP A 86 10.65 5.32 41.59
N GLU A 87 10.02 4.96 42.71
CA GLU A 87 9.79 5.88 43.82
C GLU A 87 11.08 6.12 44.64
N THR A 88 12.03 5.18 44.58
CA THR A 88 13.29 5.23 45.35
C THR A 88 14.46 5.79 44.53
N SER A 89 14.42 5.60 43.21
CA SER A 89 15.46 6.04 42.29
C SER A 89 14.87 7.04 41.30
N SER A 90 15.62 8.05 40.84
CA SER A 90 15.16 8.97 39.78
C SER A 90 15.15 8.33 38.37
N LEU A 91 14.81 7.04 38.29
CA LEU A 91 14.72 6.26 37.06
C LEU A 91 13.25 6.19 36.61
N ALA A 92 13.02 6.48 35.34
CA ALA A 92 11.70 6.35 34.74
C ALA A 92 11.79 5.76 33.34
N GLY A 93 10.95 4.78 33.08
CA GLY A 93 10.78 4.10 31.81
C GLY A 93 9.41 4.37 31.19
N CYS A 94 9.30 4.27 29.87
CA CYS A 94 8.03 4.40 29.16
C CYS A 94 7.82 3.27 28.14
N ILE A 95 6.54 2.92 28.01
CA ILE A 95 6.00 2.00 27.03
C ILE A 95 5.03 2.82 26.18
N PRO A 96 5.41 3.19 24.94
CA PRO A 96 4.50 3.87 24.02
C PRO A 96 3.24 3.03 23.77
N LEU A 97 2.05 3.62 23.89
CA LEU A 97 0.79 2.90 23.67
C LEU A 97 0.64 2.43 22.22
N ALA A 98 1.36 3.06 21.28
CA ALA A 98 1.45 2.60 19.90
C ALA A 98 2.08 1.20 19.76
N LEU A 99 2.91 0.78 20.72
CA LEU A 99 3.60 -0.52 20.73
C LEU A 99 2.87 -1.59 21.55
N VAL A 100 1.81 -1.22 22.28
CA VAL A 100 0.98 -2.16 23.05
C VAL A 100 -0.05 -2.79 22.10
N GLN A 101 -0.03 -4.12 21.98
CA GLN A 101 -0.97 -4.88 21.16
C GLN A 101 -2.23 -5.22 21.94
N THR A 102 -2.06 -5.78 23.14
CA THR A 102 -3.14 -6.18 24.04
C THR A 102 -2.81 -5.83 25.48
N ALA A 103 -3.86 -5.59 26.27
CA ALA A 103 -3.79 -5.40 27.70
C ALA A 103 -4.91 -6.23 28.33
N CYS A 104 -4.56 -7.25 29.10
CA CYS A 104 -5.51 -8.20 29.67
C CYS A 104 -5.41 -8.22 31.19
N GLU A 105 -6.53 -8.47 31.86
CA GLU A 105 -6.51 -8.81 33.28
C GLU A 105 -5.94 -10.20 33.52
N ALA A 106 -5.12 -10.34 34.56
CA ALA A 106 -4.59 -11.62 34.97
C ALA A 106 -4.51 -11.71 36.50
N GLY A 107 -4.65 -12.91 37.04
CA GLY A 107 -4.63 -13.14 38.50
C GLY A 107 -5.88 -12.64 39.23
N GLY A 108 -5.73 -12.26 40.50
CA GLY A 108 -6.85 -11.92 41.40
C GLY A 108 -7.41 -13.11 42.19
N SER A 109 -8.09 -12.84 43.32
CA SER A 109 -8.45 -13.91 44.27
C SER A 109 -9.68 -14.61 43.75
N THR A 110 -9.51 -15.87 43.41
CA THR A 110 -10.60 -16.76 43.05
C THR A 110 -10.77 -17.81 44.14
N LEU A 111 -11.91 -18.51 44.14
CA LEU A 111 -12.18 -19.61 45.06
C LEU A 111 -11.07 -20.68 45.07
N PHE A 112 -10.39 -20.87 43.93
CA PHE A 112 -9.31 -21.84 43.76
C PHE A 112 -7.90 -21.25 43.98
N SER A 113 -7.75 -19.93 44.04
CA SER A 113 -6.46 -19.26 44.24
C SER A 113 -6.62 -17.96 45.05
N PRO A 114 -6.87 -18.06 46.38
CA PRO A 114 -7.19 -16.92 47.23
C PRO A 114 -6.01 -15.95 47.46
N ARG A 115 -4.78 -16.37 47.16
CA ARG A 115 -3.55 -15.57 47.33
C ARG A 115 -2.93 -15.10 46.02
N SER A 116 -3.66 -15.21 44.90
CA SER A 116 -3.17 -14.70 43.62
C SER A 116 -2.93 -13.20 43.70
N SER A 117 -1.95 -12.65 43.00
CA SER A 117 -1.80 -11.19 42.89
C SER A 117 -2.70 -10.66 41.77
N TYR A 118 -3.15 -9.41 41.87
CA TYR A 118 -3.82 -8.75 40.75
C TYR A 118 -2.79 -8.25 39.75
N LYS A 119 -2.98 -8.58 38.48
CA LYS A 119 -2.01 -8.31 37.43
C LYS A 119 -2.68 -7.77 36.17
N ILE A 120 -1.89 -7.06 35.37
CA ILE A 120 -2.19 -6.76 33.97
C ILE A 120 -1.08 -7.35 33.12
N GLU A 121 -1.44 -8.13 32.13
CA GLU A 121 -0.52 -8.64 31.12
C GLU A 121 -0.60 -7.73 29.89
N LEU A 122 0.54 -7.12 29.56
CA LEU A 122 0.72 -6.25 28.40
C LEU A 122 1.54 -6.98 27.36
N SER A 123 0.94 -7.28 26.21
CA SER A 123 1.69 -7.78 25.07
C SER A 123 2.18 -6.60 24.23
N THR A 124 3.49 -6.47 24.10
CA THR A 124 4.14 -5.36 23.39
C THR A 124 4.94 -5.85 22.19
N LEU A 125 4.96 -5.04 21.13
CA LEU A 125 5.69 -5.39 19.90
C LEU A 125 7.21 -5.38 20.10
N ALA A 126 7.72 -4.51 20.97
CA ALA A 126 9.17 -4.29 21.15
C ALA A 126 9.79 -5.15 22.27
N TRP A 127 9.05 -5.43 23.33
CA TRP A 127 9.59 -6.11 24.52
C TRP A 127 8.85 -7.42 24.86
N GLY A 128 7.92 -7.87 24.02
CA GLY A 128 7.11 -9.06 24.30
C GLY A 128 6.14 -8.83 25.47
N ASP A 129 5.93 -9.87 26.28
CA ASP A 129 4.94 -9.87 27.35
C ASP A 129 5.52 -9.31 28.66
N LEU A 130 4.95 -8.19 29.08
CA LEU A 130 5.25 -7.50 30.34
C LEU A 130 4.08 -7.66 31.31
N THR A 131 4.37 -7.95 32.57
CA THR A 131 3.35 -8.11 33.60
C THR A 131 3.46 -7.01 34.65
N LEU A 132 2.38 -6.24 34.81
CA LEU A 132 2.23 -5.27 35.88
C LEU A 132 1.51 -5.93 37.05
N VAL A 133 2.08 -5.86 38.25
CA VAL A 133 1.55 -6.50 39.46
C VAL A 133 1.20 -5.45 40.50
N PHE A 134 -0.04 -5.45 40.97
CA PHE A 134 -0.57 -4.47 41.92
C PHE A 134 -0.45 -5.01 43.35
N ARG A 135 0.20 -4.25 44.24
CA ARG A 135 0.49 -4.68 45.62
C ARG A 135 -0.31 -3.96 46.71
N GLY A 136 -1.20 -3.03 46.34
CA GLY A 136 -2.26 -2.52 47.23
C GLY A 136 -1.81 -1.47 48.25
N GLY A 137 -0.80 -0.66 47.92
CA GLY A 137 -0.34 0.45 48.75
C GLY A 137 0.37 0.04 50.05
N GLU A 138 0.63 1.01 50.92
CA GLU A 138 1.27 0.81 52.24
C GLU A 138 0.51 -0.18 53.14
N ALA A 139 -0.82 -0.23 53.01
CA ALA A 139 -1.69 -1.13 53.77
C ALA A 139 -1.74 -2.57 53.20
N LYS A 140 -1.10 -2.85 52.05
CA LYS A 140 -1.15 -4.15 51.35
C LYS A 140 -2.57 -4.71 51.20
N SER A 141 -3.54 -3.82 50.96
CA SER A 141 -4.95 -4.20 50.91
C SER A 141 -5.31 -4.86 49.58
N TYR A 142 -5.93 -6.03 49.67
CA TYR A 142 -6.35 -6.80 48.50
C TYR A 142 -7.45 -6.09 47.71
N MET A 143 -8.37 -5.41 48.42
CA MET A 143 -9.45 -4.62 47.78
C MET A 143 -8.89 -3.42 47.01
N GLN A 144 -7.87 -2.76 47.57
CA GLN A 144 -7.20 -1.64 46.90
C GLN A 144 -6.44 -2.11 45.65
N SER A 145 -5.75 -3.26 45.74
CA SER A 145 -5.06 -3.87 44.61
C SER A 145 -5.99 -4.20 43.45
N ALA A 146 -7.20 -4.70 43.75
CA ALA A 146 -8.23 -5.01 42.75
C ALA A 146 -8.67 -3.75 42.01
N LYS A 147 -9.04 -2.71 42.78
CA LYS A 147 -9.52 -1.43 42.26
C LYS A 147 -8.47 -0.73 41.41
N ASP A 148 -7.23 -0.66 41.91
CA ASP A 148 -6.13 -0.02 41.18
C ASP A 148 -5.83 -0.74 39.87
N ARG A 149 -5.89 -2.08 39.86
CA ARG A 149 -5.75 -2.88 38.64
C ARG A 149 -6.85 -2.58 37.63
N ASP A 150 -8.11 -2.57 38.06
CA ASP A 150 -9.26 -2.35 37.17
C ASP A 150 -9.28 -0.94 36.58
N GLU A 151 -9.02 0.08 37.40
CA GLU A 151 -8.95 1.47 36.95
C GLU A 151 -7.78 1.71 35.99
N THR A 152 -6.62 1.08 36.26
CA THR A 152 -5.44 1.13 35.40
C THR A 152 -5.70 0.46 34.06
N LEU A 153 -6.27 -0.75 34.05
CA LEU A 153 -6.62 -1.47 32.83
C LEU A 153 -7.62 -0.66 31.98
N HIS A 154 -8.65 -0.10 32.61
CA HIS A 154 -9.64 0.71 31.91
C HIS A 154 -9.04 1.99 31.31
N ALA A 155 -8.10 2.64 32.00
CA ALA A 155 -7.38 3.80 31.48
C ALA A 155 -6.52 3.44 30.25
N VAL A 156 -5.78 2.31 30.30
CA VAL A 156 -5.00 1.81 29.15
C VAL A 156 -5.91 1.51 27.96
N LEU A 157 -6.98 0.72 28.17
CA LEU A 157 -7.92 0.35 27.10
C LEU A 157 -8.60 1.59 26.47
N ARG A 158 -8.95 2.58 27.28
CA ARG A 158 -9.52 3.84 26.80
C ARG A 158 -8.53 4.63 25.95
N ALA A 159 -7.27 4.71 26.37
CA ALA A 159 -6.22 5.38 25.60
C ALA A 159 -5.94 4.64 24.27
N MET A 160 -5.87 3.30 24.31
CA MET A 160 -5.73 2.45 23.12
C MET A 160 -6.90 2.56 22.14
N LYS A 161 -8.13 2.72 22.64
CA LYS A 161 -9.32 2.95 21.78
C LYS A 161 -9.29 4.32 21.11
N ARG A 162 -8.83 5.35 21.82
CA ARG A 162 -8.79 6.73 21.30
C ARG A 162 -7.65 6.96 20.32
N LYS A 163 -6.51 6.28 20.47
CA LYS A 163 -5.33 6.42 19.61
C LYS A 163 -4.94 7.88 19.36
N ALA A 164 -4.89 8.69 20.42
CA ALA A 164 -4.66 10.12 20.34
C ALA A 164 -3.36 10.47 19.57
N TRP A 165 -2.35 9.60 19.65
CA TRP A 165 -1.10 9.70 18.89
C TRP A 165 -1.28 9.68 17.36
N THR A 166 -2.42 9.21 16.84
CA THR A 166 -2.75 9.22 15.39
C THR A 166 -3.60 10.41 14.96
N GLU A 167 -4.16 11.18 15.90
CA GLU A 167 -5.07 12.28 15.59
C GLU A 167 -4.35 13.45 14.88
N ARG A 168 -3.07 13.65 15.17
CA ARG A 168 -2.24 14.68 14.51
C ARG A 168 -2.08 14.41 13.01
N GLU A 169 -1.81 13.18 12.62
CA GLU A 169 -1.75 12.78 11.20
C GLU A 169 -3.11 12.94 10.52
N ARG A 170 -4.20 12.58 11.21
CA ARG A 170 -5.56 12.74 10.72
C ARG A 170 -5.92 14.21 10.48
N GLN A 171 -5.49 15.11 11.36
CA GLN A 171 -5.72 16.56 11.22
C GLN A 171 -4.97 17.12 10.01
N VAL A 172 -3.70 16.76 9.84
CA VAL A 172 -2.90 17.17 8.67
C VAL A 172 -3.54 16.68 7.36
N ALA A 173 -3.95 15.41 7.30
CA ALA A 173 -4.64 14.87 6.12
C ALA A 173 -5.98 15.59 5.83
N LYS A 174 -6.72 15.94 6.89
CA LYS A 174 -7.99 16.68 6.77
C LYS A 174 -7.78 18.11 6.27
N GLU A 175 -6.73 18.79 6.71
CA GLU A 175 -6.36 20.13 6.22
C GLU A 175 -5.93 20.10 4.75
N GLN A 176 -5.12 19.12 4.35
CA GLN A 176 -4.76 18.90 2.94
C GLN A 176 -6.00 18.66 2.06
N SER A 177 -6.97 17.88 2.56
CA SER A 177 -8.24 17.65 1.83
C SER A 177 -9.14 18.91 1.76
N ARG A 178 -9.06 19.81 2.74
CA ARG A 178 -9.82 21.07 2.73
C ARG A 178 -9.29 22.03 1.67
N ALA A 179 -7.97 22.12 1.52
CA ALA A 179 -7.33 22.95 0.51
C ALA A 179 -7.72 22.50 -0.91
N SER A 180 -7.70 21.19 -1.19
CA SER A 180 -8.12 20.66 -2.50
C SER A 180 -9.63 20.86 -2.75
N ARG A 181 -10.46 20.70 -1.72
CA ARG A 181 -11.92 20.91 -1.82
C ARG A 181 -12.29 22.38 -2.06
N ALA A 182 -11.57 23.33 -1.48
CA ALA A 182 -11.78 24.77 -1.70
C ALA A 182 -11.39 25.23 -3.12
N VAL A 183 -10.41 24.56 -3.75
CA VAL A 183 -10.07 24.80 -5.16
C VAL A 183 -11.15 24.24 -6.09
N ALA A 184 -11.74 23.10 -5.74
CA ALA A 184 -12.84 22.50 -6.52
C ALA A 184 -14.14 23.33 -6.47
N SER A 185 -14.44 24.01 -5.37
CA SER A 185 -15.68 24.78 -5.20
C SER A 185 -15.75 26.10 -5.95
N LYS A 186 -14.65 26.59 -6.54
CA LYS A 186 -14.62 27.88 -7.28
C LYS A 186 -15.14 27.80 -8.71
N ARG A 187 -15.48 26.62 -9.23
CA ARG A 187 -15.95 26.42 -10.61
C ARG A 187 -17.38 25.89 -10.62
N VAL A 188 -18.21 26.41 -11.53
CA VAL A 188 -19.64 26.06 -11.67
C VAL A 188 -19.94 25.58 -13.09
N GLY A 189 -21.00 24.78 -13.24
CA GLY A 189 -21.46 24.31 -14.55
C GLY A 189 -20.69 23.09 -15.09
N VAL A 190 -20.62 22.96 -16.42
CA VAL A 190 -20.06 21.79 -17.12
C VAL A 190 -18.58 21.59 -16.81
N ASP A 191 -17.81 22.66 -16.68
CA ASP A 191 -16.37 22.59 -16.37
C ASP A 191 -16.08 21.97 -15.00
N ALA A 192 -16.98 22.18 -14.02
CA ALA A 192 -16.88 21.56 -12.71
C ALA A 192 -17.11 20.05 -12.77
N ILE A 193 -18.06 19.62 -13.61
CA ILE A 193 -18.38 18.20 -13.84
C ILE A 193 -17.19 17.51 -14.51
N MET A 194 -16.64 18.12 -15.57
CA MET A 194 -15.49 17.59 -16.32
C MET A 194 -14.27 17.38 -15.42
N ARG A 195 -13.90 18.38 -14.63
CA ARG A 195 -12.73 18.30 -13.75
C ARG A 195 -12.96 17.35 -12.57
N SER A 196 -14.19 17.29 -12.05
CA SER A 196 -14.57 16.30 -11.04
C SER A 196 -14.43 14.88 -11.59
N ASN A 197 -14.82 14.65 -12.86
CA ASN A 197 -14.67 13.36 -13.50
C ASN A 197 -13.19 13.01 -13.73
N GLU A 198 -12.42 13.95 -14.26
CA GLU A 198 -10.97 13.79 -14.47
C GLU A 198 -10.22 13.48 -13.17
N MET A 199 -10.52 14.18 -12.08
CA MET A 199 -9.91 13.94 -10.77
C MET A 199 -10.20 12.54 -10.25
N ARG A 200 -11.42 12.03 -10.43
CA ARG A 200 -11.79 10.67 -10.02
C ARG A 200 -11.09 9.62 -10.86
N HIS A 201 -11.08 9.78 -12.18
CA HIS A 201 -10.32 8.89 -13.06
C HIS A 201 -8.83 8.91 -12.72
N ARG A 202 -8.28 10.08 -12.32
CA ARG A 202 -6.90 10.21 -11.85
C ARG A 202 -6.66 9.49 -10.52
N GLU A 203 -7.58 9.61 -9.56
CA GLU A 203 -7.50 8.90 -8.27
C GLU A 203 -7.57 7.38 -8.47
N ASN A 204 -8.51 6.91 -9.29
CA ASN A 204 -8.64 5.50 -9.64
C ASN A 204 -7.42 4.99 -10.42
N ALA A 205 -6.87 5.79 -11.34
CA ALA A 205 -5.64 5.45 -12.06
C ALA A 205 -4.44 5.35 -11.11
N ASN A 206 -4.29 6.28 -10.15
CA ASN A 206 -3.25 6.19 -9.13
C ASN A 206 -3.40 4.92 -8.26
N LEU A 207 -4.63 4.55 -7.92
CA LEU A 207 -4.91 3.32 -7.18
C LEU A 207 -4.63 2.05 -8.01
N ALA A 208 -4.75 2.13 -9.34
CA ALA A 208 -4.32 1.08 -10.26
C ALA A 208 -2.78 1.02 -10.38
N ASP A 209 -2.11 2.17 -10.44
CA ASP A 209 -0.63 2.24 -10.50
C ASP A 209 0.03 1.66 -9.25
N ASN A 210 -0.54 1.96 -8.07
CA ASN A 210 -0.09 1.38 -6.81
C ASN A 210 -0.28 -0.15 -6.75
N ALA A 211 -1.12 -0.73 -7.62
CA ALA A 211 -1.27 -2.17 -7.73
C ALA A 211 -0.21 -2.81 -8.66
N LEU A 212 0.30 -2.07 -9.64
CA LEU A 212 1.40 -2.48 -10.53
C LEU A 212 2.77 -2.39 -9.85
N GLY A 213 3.01 -1.30 -9.11
CA GLY A 213 4.30 -1.02 -8.49
C GLY A 213 4.54 -1.90 -7.26
N GLY A 214 5.04 -3.12 -7.45
CA GLY A 214 5.51 -4.02 -6.39
C GLY A 214 6.78 -3.50 -5.67
N SER A 215 6.79 -2.25 -5.18
CA SER A 215 7.87 -1.76 -4.35
C SER A 215 7.86 -2.47 -2.99
N VAL A 216 9.04 -2.92 -2.60
CA VAL A 216 9.34 -3.70 -1.38
C VAL A 216 9.16 -2.86 -0.11
N ASP A 217 9.06 -1.53 -0.21
CA ASP A 217 8.77 -0.62 0.90
C ASP A 217 7.27 -0.53 1.22
N ARG A 218 6.67 -1.69 1.46
CA ARG A 218 5.28 -1.78 1.89
C ARG A 218 5.19 -1.46 3.39
N ALA A 219 4.92 -0.19 3.72
CA ALA A 219 4.09 0.08 4.88
C ALA A 219 2.81 -0.78 4.72
N PRO A 220 2.37 -1.54 5.74
CA PRO A 220 1.27 -2.47 5.58
C PRO A 220 0.06 -1.72 5.04
N VAL A 221 -0.25 -1.95 3.77
CA VAL A 221 -1.54 -1.58 3.20
C VAL A 221 -2.52 -2.36 4.03
N LYS A 222 -3.11 -1.65 4.98
CA LYS A 222 -4.35 -1.99 5.63
C LYS A 222 -5.32 -2.36 4.50
N VAL A 223 -5.41 -3.65 4.20
CA VAL A 223 -6.61 -4.28 3.64
C VAL A 223 -7.64 -4.25 4.77
N PHE A 224 -7.93 -3.05 5.31
CA PHE A 224 -9.25 -2.78 5.79
C PHE A 224 -10.06 -2.73 4.51
N GLY A 225 -10.60 -3.89 4.14
CA GLY A 225 -11.89 -3.93 3.49
C GLY A 225 -12.82 -3.09 4.36
N LYS A 226 -12.89 -1.78 4.09
CA LYS A 226 -14.18 -1.15 4.14
C LYS A 226 -14.99 -2.01 3.20
N ASN A 227 -15.93 -2.77 3.74
CA ASN A 227 -17.13 -3.09 3.01
C ASN A 227 -17.68 -1.73 2.59
N LYS A 228 -17.20 -1.20 1.47
CA LYS A 228 -17.86 -0.13 0.74
C LYS A 228 -19.23 -0.72 0.54
N SER A 229 -20.21 -0.18 1.26
CA SER A 229 -21.57 -0.65 1.13
C SER A 229 -21.92 -0.50 -0.34
N ASN A 230 -22.66 -1.45 -0.91
CA ASN A 230 -23.16 -1.35 -2.28
C ASN A 230 -23.79 0.03 -2.55
N GLN A 231 -24.31 0.69 -1.51
CA GLN A 231 -24.80 2.06 -1.52
C GLN A 231 -23.76 3.11 -1.95
N GLU A 232 -22.53 3.08 -1.41
CA GLU A 232 -21.50 4.09 -1.77
C GLU A 232 -21.08 3.99 -3.23
N ASP A 233 -21.02 2.77 -3.78
CA ASP A 233 -20.65 2.55 -5.18
C ASP A 233 -21.83 2.85 -6.12
N ILE A 234 -23.08 2.57 -5.71
CA ILE A 234 -24.29 3.00 -6.43
C ILE A 234 -24.38 4.53 -6.44
N ASP A 235 -24.14 5.20 -5.32
CA ASP A 235 -24.18 6.67 -5.22
C ASP A 235 -23.08 7.30 -6.09
N ALA A 236 -21.88 6.70 -6.13
CA ALA A 236 -20.79 7.14 -7.01
C ALA A 236 -21.17 7.02 -8.49
N PHE A 237 -21.76 5.89 -8.88
CA PHE A 237 -22.26 5.63 -10.24
C PHE A 237 -23.37 6.62 -10.62
N LEU A 238 -24.38 6.80 -9.76
CA LEU A 238 -25.48 7.74 -10.00
C LEU A 238 -24.98 9.18 -10.11
N LEU A 239 -23.97 9.57 -9.35
CA LEU A 239 -23.38 10.91 -9.45
C LEU A 239 -22.65 11.12 -10.79
N GLU A 240 -21.96 10.10 -11.30
CA GLU A 240 -21.32 10.17 -12.62
C GLU A 240 -22.37 10.25 -13.73
N ALA A 241 -23.37 9.37 -13.69
CA ALA A 241 -24.46 9.36 -14.65
C ALA A 241 -25.23 10.69 -14.68
N THR A 242 -25.52 11.28 -13.52
CA THR A 242 -26.19 12.60 -13.44
C THR A 242 -25.31 13.74 -13.96
N GLY A 243 -24.00 13.68 -13.75
CA GLY A 243 -23.05 14.61 -14.35
C GLY A 243 -23.09 14.54 -15.88
N LEU A 244 -23.01 13.32 -16.41
CA LEU A 244 -23.07 13.07 -17.84
C LEU A 244 -24.38 13.52 -18.48
N ILE A 245 -25.52 13.22 -17.85
CA ILE A 245 -26.85 13.65 -18.34
C ILE A 245 -26.92 15.18 -18.45
N LYS A 246 -26.37 15.93 -17.48
CA LYS A 246 -26.34 17.40 -17.54
C LYS A 246 -25.50 17.92 -18.70
N VAL A 247 -24.39 17.25 -18.99
CA VAL A 247 -23.54 17.57 -20.15
C VAL A 247 -24.32 17.32 -21.43
N ILE A 248 -24.90 16.12 -21.58
CA ILE A 248 -25.70 15.73 -22.75
C ILE A 248 -26.90 16.68 -22.95
N GLN A 249 -27.65 17.01 -21.90
CA GLN A 249 -28.81 17.92 -21.96
C GLN A 249 -28.42 19.33 -22.42
N LYS A 250 -27.26 19.83 -21.97
CA LYS A 250 -26.77 21.14 -22.41
C LYS A 250 -26.42 21.12 -23.90
N TYR A 251 -25.85 20.02 -24.39
CA TYR A 251 -25.44 19.88 -25.78
C TYR A 251 -26.57 19.52 -26.74
N SER A 252 -27.55 18.72 -26.32
CA SER A 252 -28.76 18.52 -27.10
C SER A 252 -29.47 19.86 -27.33
N ALA A 253 -29.50 20.73 -26.32
CA ALA A 253 -30.04 22.08 -26.45
C ALA A 253 -29.20 23.01 -27.37
N THR A 254 -27.87 22.82 -27.47
CA THR A 254 -27.07 23.57 -28.45
C THR A 254 -27.30 23.07 -29.86
N ILE A 255 -27.38 21.75 -30.07
CA ILE A 255 -27.70 21.15 -31.37
C ILE A 255 -29.09 21.59 -31.83
N GLU A 256 -30.08 21.62 -30.94
CA GLU A 256 -31.43 22.11 -31.23
C GLU A 256 -31.43 23.61 -31.59
N ARG A 257 -30.63 24.45 -30.91
CA ARG A 257 -30.47 25.87 -31.29
C ARG A 257 -29.81 26.03 -32.66
N GLU A 258 -28.74 25.29 -32.94
CA GLU A 258 -28.07 25.31 -34.24
C GLU A 258 -29.00 24.84 -35.35
N ARG A 259 -29.83 23.82 -35.07
CA ARG A 259 -30.86 23.33 -35.97
C ARG A 259 -31.96 24.36 -36.20
N ALA A 260 -32.41 25.06 -35.16
CA ALA A 260 -33.39 26.14 -35.28
C ALA A 260 -32.83 27.33 -36.09
N ALA A 261 -31.56 27.67 -35.88
CA ALA A 261 -30.87 28.71 -36.65
C ALA A 261 -30.67 28.30 -38.12
N ALA A 262 -30.33 27.03 -38.40
CA ALA A 262 -30.20 26.50 -39.75
C ALA A 262 -31.57 26.38 -40.46
N ALA A 263 -32.61 25.97 -39.75
CA ALA A 263 -33.98 25.89 -40.28
C ALA A 263 -34.56 27.27 -40.63
N ALA A 264 -34.15 28.34 -39.94
CA ALA A 264 -34.49 29.72 -40.30
C ALA A 264 -33.85 30.17 -41.63
N SER A 265 -32.82 29.46 -42.12
CA SER A 265 -32.08 29.78 -43.36
C SER A 265 -32.37 28.84 -44.55
N ALA A 266 -32.97 27.66 -44.33
CA ALA A 266 -33.31 26.72 -45.38
C ALA A 266 -34.65 26.02 -45.10
N GLY A 267 -35.66 26.32 -45.92
CA GLY A 267 -36.99 25.72 -45.82
C GLY A 267 -36.99 24.24 -46.20
N GLY A 268 -37.13 23.37 -45.20
CA GLY A 268 -37.69 22.02 -45.33
C GLY A 268 -36.70 20.87 -45.51
N ALA A 269 -36.53 20.05 -44.46
CA ALA A 269 -36.25 18.59 -44.53
C ALA A 269 -36.27 17.99 -43.10
N GLU A 270 -37.42 17.49 -42.65
CA GLU A 270 -37.68 17.30 -41.21
C GLU A 270 -37.41 15.88 -40.65
N LYS A 271 -36.92 14.89 -41.42
CA LYS A 271 -36.88 13.48 -40.91
C LYS A 271 -35.60 12.65 -41.10
N VAL A 272 -34.45 13.22 -41.49
CA VAL A 272 -33.21 12.41 -41.74
C VAL A 272 -32.02 12.73 -40.82
N ASN A 273 -32.14 13.61 -39.82
CA ASN A 273 -30.96 14.09 -39.06
C ASN A 273 -30.68 13.44 -37.70
N GLN A 274 -31.46 12.49 -37.19
CA GLN A 274 -31.21 11.92 -35.85
C GLN A 274 -29.84 11.24 -35.74
N ASP A 275 -29.45 10.44 -36.74
CA ASP A 275 -28.14 9.76 -36.74
C ASP A 275 -26.98 10.75 -36.93
N LYS A 276 -27.19 11.84 -37.66
CA LYS A 276 -26.17 12.90 -37.81
C LYS A 276 -26.02 13.72 -36.53
N ASP A 277 -27.11 13.94 -35.82
CA ASP A 277 -27.13 14.66 -34.54
C ASP A 277 -26.46 13.82 -33.44
N THR A 278 -26.65 12.49 -33.45
CA THR A 278 -25.92 11.58 -32.53
C THR A 278 -24.45 11.47 -32.88
N GLU A 279 -24.08 11.44 -34.16
CA GLU A 279 -22.67 11.46 -34.58
C GLU A 279 -21.96 12.76 -34.17
N LYS A 280 -22.60 13.92 -34.34
CA LYS A 280 -22.07 15.21 -33.87
C LYS A 280 -21.91 15.25 -32.36
N LEU A 281 -22.86 14.67 -31.61
CA LEU A 281 -22.76 14.56 -30.17
C LEU A 281 -21.57 13.69 -29.75
N VAL A 282 -21.35 12.55 -30.43
CA VAL A 282 -20.21 11.67 -30.18
C VAL A 282 -18.89 12.38 -30.47
N GLU A 283 -18.78 13.09 -31.59
CA GLU A 283 -17.58 13.88 -31.94
C GLU A 283 -17.32 15.01 -30.94
N MET A 284 -18.37 15.68 -30.49
CA MET A 284 -18.26 16.74 -29.50
C MET A 284 -17.82 16.19 -28.13
N MET A 285 -18.33 15.03 -27.71
CA MET A 285 -17.90 14.34 -26.50
C MET A 285 -16.46 13.83 -26.59
N GLU A 286 -16.02 13.39 -27.79
CA GLU A 286 -14.64 13.04 -28.08
C GLU A 286 -13.71 14.26 -27.91
N ASN A 287 -14.07 15.41 -28.50
CA ASN A 287 -13.30 16.67 -28.39
C ASN A 287 -13.19 17.18 -26.94
N MET A 288 -14.11 16.80 -26.07
CA MET A 288 -14.08 17.14 -24.64
C MET A 288 -13.28 16.16 -23.79
N GLY A 289 -12.82 15.03 -24.35
CA GLY A 289 -12.14 13.99 -23.58
C GLY A 289 -13.08 13.12 -22.73
N LEU A 290 -14.38 13.08 -23.05
CA LEU A 290 -15.37 12.18 -22.42
C LEU A 290 -15.51 10.85 -23.17
N GLN A 291 -14.42 10.36 -23.77
CA GLN A 291 -14.41 9.09 -24.51
C GLN A 291 -14.82 7.91 -23.62
N SER A 292 -14.43 7.94 -22.35
CA SER A 292 -14.75 6.91 -21.36
C SER A 292 -16.23 6.82 -21.01
N ALA A 293 -17.03 7.84 -21.31
CA ALA A 293 -18.46 7.93 -20.98
C ALA A 293 -19.37 7.44 -22.11
N LEU A 294 -18.83 7.19 -23.31
CA LEU A 294 -19.59 6.73 -24.46
C LEU A 294 -19.92 5.24 -24.31
N THR A 295 -21.21 4.92 -24.36
CA THR A 295 -21.66 3.52 -24.39
C THR A 295 -21.60 2.95 -25.80
N LYS A 296 -21.47 1.63 -25.91
CA LYS A 296 -21.50 0.90 -27.20
C LYS A 296 -22.72 1.24 -28.07
N LYS A 297 -23.88 1.50 -27.43
CA LYS A 297 -25.12 1.91 -28.12
C LYS A 297 -25.04 3.31 -28.74
N GLN A 298 -24.27 4.22 -28.14
CA GLN A 298 -24.16 5.61 -28.60
C GLN A 298 -23.08 5.75 -29.67
N ALA A 299 -21.95 5.05 -29.53
CA ALA A 299 -20.82 5.16 -30.46
C ALA A 299 -20.87 4.17 -31.64
N GLY A 300 -21.72 3.14 -31.59
CA GLY A 300 -21.92 2.19 -32.69
C GLY A 300 -20.60 1.59 -33.20
N SER A 301 -20.35 1.72 -34.50
CA SER A 301 -19.13 1.20 -35.16
C SER A 301 -17.83 1.94 -34.76
N LYS A 302 -17.93 3.18 -34.26
CA LYS A 302 -16.77 3.96 -33.80
C LYS A 302 -16.32 3.57 -32.39
N TYR A 303 -17.15 2.86 -31.63
CA TYR A 303 -16.89 2.49 -30.23
C TYR A 303 -15.51 1.84 -30.03
N HIS A 304 -15.22 0.79 -30.79
CA HIS A 304 -13.97 0.04 -30.65
C HIS A 304 -12.75 0.88 -31.07
N LYS A 305 -12.89 1.76 -32.09
CA LYS A 305 -11.81 2.67 -32.53
C LYS A 305 -11.47 3.70 -31.44
N LEU A 306 -12.49 4.27 -30.81
CA LEU A 306 -12.31 5.20 -29.69
C LEU A 306 -11.71 4.51 -28.48
N LEU A 307 -12.18 3.30 -28.15
CA LEU A 307 -11.65 2.49 -27.06
C LEU A 307 -10.17 2.13 -27.28
N SER A 308 -9.78 1.86 -28.53
CA SER A 308 -8.38 1.57 -28.89
C SER A 308 -7.46 2.74 -28.59
N ARG A 309 -7.86 3.96 -28.98
CA ARG A 309 -7.12 5.20 -28.70
C ARG A 309 -7.04 5.48 -27.20
N GLU A 310 -8.18 5.39 -26.51
CA GLU A 310 -8.26 5.59 -25.05
C GLU A 310 -7.31 4.63 -24.31
N LEU A 311 -7.24 3.37 -24.75
CA LEU A 311 -6.40 2.36 -24.16
C LEU A 311 -4.91 2.61 -24.43
N VAL A 312 -4.53 3.01 -25.64
CA VAL A 312 -3.15 3.42 -25.96
C VAL A 312 -2.73 4.64 -25.13
N ASP A 313 -3.59 5.65 -25.04
CA ASP A 313 -3.34 6.83 -24.22
C ASP A 313 -3.22 6.48 -22.74
N PHE A 314 -3.97 5.47 -22.27
CA PHE A 314 -3.85 4.96 -20.91
C PHE A 314 -2.53 4.22 -20.66
N LEU A 315 -2.08 3.41 -21.60
CA LEU A 315 -0.82 2.66 -21.49
C LEU A 315 0.41 3.56 -21.62
N ARG A 316 0.33 4.63 -22.42
CA ARG A 316 1.38 5.64 -22.58
C ARG A 316 1.43 6.64 -21.42
N ARG A 317 0.29 6.97 -20.80
CA ARG A 317 0.26 7.85 -19.63
C ARG A 317 1.16 7.27 -18.52
N LYS A 318 2.12 8.09 -18.06
CA LYS A 318 3.16 7.71 -17.06
C LYS A 318 4.05 6.53 -17.49
N ASP A 319 4.20 6.28 -18.78
CA ASP A 319 5.09 5.24 -19.30
C ASP A 319 4.84 3.86 -18.66
N ARG A 320 3.57 3.49 -18.47
CA ARG A 320 3.19 2.23 -17.78
C ARG A 320 3.72 1.01 -18.51
N LEU A 321 3.68 1.04 -19.85
CA LEU A 321 4.21 -0.04 -20.67
C LEU A 321 5.74 -0.15 -20.55
N SER A 322 6.46 0.97 -20.61
CA SER A 322 7.92 1.01 -20.42
C SER A 322 8.33 0.57 -19.01
N THR A 323 7.60 1.02 -17.99
CA THR A 323 7.81 0.62 -16.59
C THR A 323 7.59 -0.90 -16.38
N ALA A 324 6.69 -1.49 -17.16
CA ALA A 324 6.41 -2.92 -17.19
C ALA A 324 7.34 -3.70 -18.13
N GLY A 325 8.48 -3.13 -18.55
CA GLY A 325 9.46 -3.82 -19.39
C GLY A 325 9.09 -3.86 -20.88
N GLY A 326 8.27 -2.91 -21.36
CA GLY A 326 7.92 -2.78 -22.78
C GLY A 326 6.79 -3.68 -23.25
N MET A 327 6.25 -4.54 -22.38
CA MET A 327 5.10 -5.39 -22.68
C MET A 327 4.26 -5.72 -21.45
N MET A 328 2.99 -6.03 -21.67
CA MET A 328 2.04 -6.35 -20.60
C MET A 328 1.07 -7.43 -21.04
N THR A 329 0.67 -8.33 -20.14
CA THR A 329 -0.34 -9.33 -20.48
C THR A 329 -1.69 -8.67 -20.72
N LEU A 330 -2.49 -9.22 -21.64
CA LEU A 330 -3.83 -8.69 -21.91
C LEU A 330 -4.73 -8.71 -20.65
N THR A 331 -4.53 -9.72 -19.79
CA THR A 331 -5.23 -9.85 -18.50
C THR A 331 -4.87 -8.72 -17.53
N ASP A 332 -3.59 -8.36 -17.44
CA ASP A 332 -3.15 -7.25 -16.60
C ASP A 332 -3.70 -5.92 -17.14
N VAL A 333 -3.63 -5.72 -18.47
CA VAL A 333 -4.21 -4.54 -19.13
C VAL A 333 -5.71 -4.43 -18.82
N TYR A 334 -6.47 -5.52 -18.93
CA TYR A 334 -7.90 -5.56 -18.60
C TYR A 334 -8.17 -5.13 -17.16
N CYS A 335 -7.47 -5.75 -16.21
CA CYS A 335 -7.64 -5.46 -14.79
C CYS A 335 -7.29 -4.02 -14.47
N LEU A 336 -6.18 -3.51 -14.99
CA LEU A 336 -5.70 -2.16 -14.72
C LEU A 336 -6.60 -1.09 -15.33
N PHE A 337 -7.04 -1.31 -16.56
CA PHE A 337 -7.90 -0.37 -17.26
C PHE A 337 -9.27 -0.28 -16.59
N ASN A 338 -9.88 -1.42 -16.24
CA ASN A 338 -11.16 -1.42 -15.51
C ASN A 338 -11.03 -0.83 -14.10
N ARG A 339 -9.90 -1.08 -13.43
CA ARG A 339 -9.61 -0.46 -12.13
C ARG A 339 -9.44 1.06 -12.22
N ALA A 340 -8.89 1.56 -13.32
CA ALA A 340 -8.79 3.00 -13.58
C ALA A 340 -10.14 3.64 -13.98
N ARG A 341 -11.02 2.89 -14.67
CA ARG A 341 -12.38 3.37 -15.03
C ARG A 341 -13.32 3.39 -13.83
N GLY A 342 -13.30 2.38 -12.97
CA GLY A 342 -14.11 2.30 -11.75
C GLY A 342 -15.57 1.88 -11.98
N THR A 343 -16.36 2.72 -12.66
CA THR A 343 -17.84 2.63 -12.72
C THR A 343 -18.38 2.35 -14.13
N ASN A 344 -17.57 2.53 -15.17
CA ASN A 344 -17.89 2.15 -16.55
C ASN A 344 -16.89 1.11 -17.08
N MET A 345 -16.95 -0.11 -16.56
CA MET A 345 -16.05 -1.20 -16.94
C MET A 345 -16.33 -1.70 -18.35
N ILE A 346 -15.27 -2.12 -19.04
CA ILE A 346 -15.36 -2.76 -20.35
C ILE A 346 -15.40 -4.28 -20.22
N SER A 347 -16.04 -4.94 -21.18
CA SER A 347 -16.05 -6.40 -21.28
C SER A 347 -14.73 -6.93 -21.87
N PRO A 348 -14.35 -8.19 -21.60
CA PRO A 348 -13.16 -8.82 -22.20
C PRO A 348 -13.22 -8.86 -23.74
N ASP A 349 -14.40 -9.15 -24.31
CA ASP A 349 -14.58 -9.21 -25.76
C ASP A 349 -14.41 -7.85 -26.43
N ASP A 350 -14.89 -6.78 -25.78
CA ASP A 350 -14.73 -5.42 -26.28
C ASP A 350 -13.27 -4.96 -26.19
N LEU A 351 -12.53 -5.38 -25.15
CA LEU A 351 -11.09 -5.15 -25.04
C LEU A 351 -10.32 -5.82 -26.19
N LEU A 352 -10.60 -7.10 -26.46
CA LEU A 352 -9.94 -7.85 -27.55
C LEU A 352 -10.12 -7.13 -28.89
N LYS A 353 -11.37 -6.76 -29.22
CA LYS A 353 -11.68 -6.04 -30.46
C LYS A 353 -11.00 -4.67 -30.54
N ALA A 354 -10.87 -3.97 -29.42
CA ALA A 354 -10.14 -2.70 -29.38
C ALA A 354 -8.64 -2.91 -29.58
N VAL A 355 -8.06 -3.95 -28.98
CA VAL A 355 -6.64 -4.27 -29.15
C VAL A 355 -6.33 -4.69 -30.60
N ASP A 356 -7.20 -5.45 -31.26
CA ASP A 356 -7.03 -5.79 -32.68
C ASP A 356 -7.08 -4.54 -33.58
N MET A 357 -7.93 -3.54 -33.24
CA MET A 357 -8.00 -2.27 -33.96
C MET A 357 -6.75 -1.38 -33.77
N MET A 358 -5.92 -1.59 -32.74
CA MET A 358 -4.69 -0.81 -32.55
C MET A 358 -3.70 -1.02 -33.70
N GLN A 359 -3.61 -2.25 -34.19
CA GLN A 359 -2.74 -2.61 -35.31
C GLN A 359 -3.26 -1.99 -36.63
N GLU A 360 -4.58 -2.02 -36.85
CA GLU A 360 -5.22 -1.39 -38.01
C GLU A 360 -5.01 0.13 -38.02
N LEU A 361 -5.08 0.76 -36.84
CA LEU A 361 -4.92 2.21 -36.67
C LEU A 361 -3.46 2.67 -36.55
N LYS A 362 -2.50 1.74 -36.49
CA LYS A 362 -1.05 2.01 -36.35
C LYS A 362 -0.73 2.95 -35.19
N LEU A 363 -1.23 2.63 -34.00
CA LEU A 363 -1.08 3.48 -32.81
C LEU A 363 0.27 3.34 -32.09
N GLY A 364 1.21 2.54 -32.61
CA GLY A 364 2.53 2.29 -32.02
C GLY A 364 2.53 1.24 -30.91
N ILE A 365 1.42 0.54 -30.71
CA ILE A 365 1.27 -0.55 -29.75
C ILE A 365 0.51 -1.66 -30.47
N SER A 366 0.99 -2.89 -30.35
CA SER A 366 0.41 -4.05 -31.04
C SER A 366 0.15 -5.22 -30.10
N ARG A 367 -0.79 -6.06 -30.53
CA ARG A 367 -1.07 -7.36 -29.92
C ARG A 367 -0.04 -8.37 -30.41
N ARG A 368 0.47 -9.18 -29.49
CA ARG A 368 1.26 -10.36 -29.79
C ARG A 368 0.71 -11.58 -29.07
N GLU A 369 0.85 -12.73 -29.68
CA GLU A 369 0.53 -14.03 -29.09
C GLU A 369 1.80 -14.88 -29.03
N PHE A 370 2.10 -15.41 -27.84
CA PHE A 370 3.21 -16.34 -27.64
C PHE A 370 2.80 -17.77 -28.03
N SER A 371 3.79 -18.62 -28.29
CA SER A 371 3.57 -20.05 -28.59
C SER A 371 2.82 -20.81 -27.48
N SER A 372 2.83 -20.30 -26.25
CA SER A 372 2.06 -20.81 -25.12
C SER A 372 0.58 -20.43 -25.12
N GLY A 373 0.15 -19.56 -26.04
CA GLY A 373 -1.20 -18.99 -26.09
C GLY A 373 -1.39 -17.75 -25.21
N VAL A 374 -0.33 -17.27 -24.54
CA VAL A 374 -0.38 -16.02 -23.77
C VAL A 374 -0.45 -14.84 -24.74
N VAL A 375 -1.50 -14.03 -24.62
CA VAL A 375 -1.68 -12.80 -25.39
C VAL A 375 -1.16 -11.60 -24.61
N VAL A 376 -0.32 -10.80 -25.26
CA VAL A 376 0.29 -9.60 -24.69
C VAL A 376 0.08 -8.39 -25.59
N VAL A 377 0.19 -7.23 -24.97
CA VAL A 377 0.25 -5.93 -25.62
C VAL A 377 1.69 -5.43 -25.47
N GLN A 378 2.33 -5.08 -26.57
CA GLN A 378 3.73 -4.63 -26.60
C GLN A 378 3.87 -3.35 -27.42
N ASP A 379 4.95 -2.62 -27.19
CA ASP A 379 5.31 -1.49 -28.04
C ASP A 379 5.78 -2.00 -29.42
N ASP A 380 5.48 -1.26 -30.49
CA ASP A 380 5.93 -1.61 -31.85
C ASP A 380 7.46 -1.49 -31.99
N GLU A 381 8.11 -0.70 -31.12
CA GLU A 381 9.57 -0.56 -31.05
C GLU A 381 10.25 -1.73 -30.29
N PHE A 382 9.49 -2.68 -29.74
CA PHE A 382 10.03 -3.77 -28.94
C PHE A 382 10.78 -4.80 -29.82
N ASP A 383 12.08 -4.96 -29.58
CA ASP A 383 12.93 -5.93 -30.27
C ASP A 383 13.29 -7.13 -29.36
N ASP A 384 12.90 -8.32 -29.79
CA ASP A 384 13.18 -9.59 -29.12
C ASP A 384 14.68 -9.89 -29.03
N ALA A 385 15.47 -9.51 -30.04
CA ALA A 385 16.91 -9.76 -30.05
C ALA A 385 17.62 -8.91 -28.99
N VAL A 386 17.22 -7.65 -28.84
CA VAL A 386 17.75 -6.75 -27.80
C VAL A 386 17.37 -7.26 -26.41
N MET A 387 16.14 -7.74 -26.24
CA MET A 387 15.72 -8.35 -24.98
C MET A 387 16.50 -9.63 -24.67
N ALA A 388 16.73 -10.50 -25.67
CA ALA A 388 17.52 -11.72 -25.51
C ALA A 388 18.98 -11.42 -25.14
N GLN A 389 19.59 -10.41 -25.74
CA GLN A 389 20.93 -9.93 -25.39
C GLN A 389 20.98 -9.47 -23.93
N LYS A 390 20.02 -8.66 -23.50
CA LYS A 390 19.92 -8.20 -22.11
C LYS A 390 19.79 -9.37 -21.12
N LEU A 391 18.99 -10.39 -21.45
CA LEU A 391 18.88 -11.60 -20.63
C LEU A 391 20.20 -12.39 -20.59
N THR A 392 20.95 -12.41 -21.68
CA THR A 392 22.28 -13.05 -21.76
C THR A 392 23.27 -12.34 -20.84
N GLU A 393 23.34 -11.01 -20.88
CA GLU A 393 24.17 -10.20 -19.97
C GLU A 393 23.84 -10.47 -18.51
N MET A 394 22.55 -10.59 -18.17
CA MET A 394 22.11 -10.94 -16.82
C MET A 394 22.56 -12.34 -16.40
N ALA A 395 22.48 -13.32 -17.32
CA ALA A 395 22.93 -14.68 -17.08
C ALA A 395 24.44 -14.75 -16.84
N GLU A 396 25.23 -14.00 -17.62
CA GLU A 396 26.68 -13.89 -17.44
C GLU A 396 27.07 -13.24 -16.11
N GLN A 397 26.39 -12.16 -15.72
CA GLN A 397 26.61 -11.50 -14.43
C GLN A 397 26.31 -12.43 -13.25
N SER A 398 25.23 -13.22 -13.35
CA SER A 398 24.88 -14.21 -12.35
C SER A 398 25.94 -15.31 -12.20
N MET A 399 26.59 -15.71 -13.30
CA MET A 399 27.72 -16.66 -13.26
C MET A 399 28.96 -16.05 -12.61
N LYS A 400 29.31 -14.79 -12.92
CA LYS A 400 30.49 -14.11 -12.36
C LYS A 400 30.36 -13.75 -10.88
N ALA A 401 29.15 -13.48 -10.41
CA ALA A 401 28.90 -13.05 -9.03
C ALA A 401 28.86 -14.20 -8.01
N SER A 402 28.78 -15.46 -8.45
CA SER A 402 28.60 -16.62 -7.58
C SER A 402 29.90 -17.40 -7.38
N GLU A 403 30.66 -17.06 -6.34
CA GLU A 403 31.70 -17.95 -5.78
C GLU A 403 31.09 -19.03 -4.85
N SER A 404 29.83 -18.91 -4.42
CA SER A 404 29.19 -19.86 -3.50
C SER A 404 27.74 -20.30 -3.83
N THR A 405 27.13 -19.82 -4.92
CA THR A 405 25.75 -20.20 -5.33
C THR A 405 25.71 -20.80 -6.74
N VAL A 406 24.70 -21.62 -7.03
CA VAL A 406 24.46 -22.13 -8.39
C VAL A 406 24.20 -20.96 -9.34
N GLY A 407 25.07 -20.78 -10.33
CA GLY A 407 24.96 -19.72 -11.34
C GLY A 407 23.72 -19.83 -12.24
N GLY A 408 23.57 -18.86 -13.13
CA GLY A 408 22.46 -18.79 -14.09
C GLY A 408 21.20 -18.13 -13.51
N ILE A 409 20.31 -17.73 -14.41
CA ILE A 409 19.12 -16.94 -14.07
C ILE A 409 17.86 -17.79 -14.06
N THR A 410 16.97 -17.53 -13.10
CA THR A 410 15.62 -18.10 -13.05
C THR A 410 14.57 -17.10 -13.51
N ALA A 411 13.36 -17.57 -13.86
CA ALA A 411 12.23 -16.69 -14.18
C ALA A 411 11.90 -15.71 -13.05
N THR A 412 12.12 -16.11 -11.79
CA THR A 412 11.93 -15.23 -10.62
C THR A 412 12.99 -14.14 -10.53
N ASP A 413 14.24 -14.42 -10.89
CA ASP A 413 15.32 -13.42 -10.87
C ASP A 413 15.09 -12.38 -11.96
N VAL A 414 14.71 -12.84 -13.15
CA VAL A 414 14.35 -11.98 -14.29
C VAL A 414 13.15 -11.10 -13.94
N SER A 415 12.10 -11.69 -13.34
CA SER A 415 10.91 -10.95 -12.89
C SER A 415 11.26 -9.83 -11.92
N LYS A 416 12.13 -10.09 -10.93
CA LYS A 416 12.57 -9.08 -9.95
C LYS A 416 13.40 -7.97 -10.59
N MET A 417 14.34 -8.33 -11.46
CA MET A 417 15.24 -7.35 -12.06
C MET A 417 14.52 -6.45 -13.07
N LEU A 418 13.73 -7.05 -13.96
CA LEU A 418 13.01 -6.31 -15.02
C LEU A 418 11.67 -5.75 -14.55
N LYS A 419 11.24 -6.06 -13.32
CA LYS A 419 9.94 -5.67 -12.76
C LYS A 419 8.75 -6.11 -13.62
N ILE A 420 8.88 -7.28 -14.24
CA ILE A 420 7.84 -7.90 -15.06
C ILE A 420 7.21 -9.08 -14.32
N SER A 421 6.03 -9.54 -14.75
CA SER A 421 5.40 -10.72 -14.17
C SER A 421 6.23 -11.98 -14.44
N ALA A 422 6.20 -12.95 -13.51
CA ALA A 422 6.93 -14.22 -13.67
C ALA A 422 6.50 -15.00 -14.92
N LEU A 423 5.23 -14.83 -15.34
CA LEU A 423 4.71 -15.39 -16.59
C LEU A 423 5.44 -14.80 -17.80
N LEU A 424 5.51 -13.47 -17.90
CA LEU A 424 6.23 -12.80 -18.98
C LEU A 424 7.72 -13.12 -18.97
N ALA A 425 8.34 -13.17 -17.79
CA ALA A 425 9.74 -13.57 -17.66
C ALA A 425 10.00 -14.97 -18.23
N THR A 426 9.08 -15.92 -17.98
CA THR A 426 9.20 -17.29 -18.51
C THR A 426 9.07 -17.32 -20.04
N GLU A 427 8.13 -16.58 -20.61
CA GLU A 427 7.95 -16.49 -22.06
C GLU A 427 9.14 -15.81 -22.74
N GLN A 428 9.69 -14.76 -22.14
CA GLN A 428 10.89 -14.08 -22.66
C GLN A 428 12.14 -14.97 -22.60
N LEU A 429 12.33 -15.73 -21.53
CA LEU A 429 13.41 -16.71 -21.43
C LEU A 429 13.29 -17.82 -22.48
N ARG A 430 12.07 -18.32 -22.73
CA ARG A 430 11.80 -19.29 -23.79
C ARG A 430 12.04 -18.71 -25.19
N ASN A 431 11.67 -17.47 -25.42
CA ASN A 431 11.92 -16.79 -26.70
C ASN A 431 13.44 -16.64 -26.94
N ALA A 432 14.19 -16.23 -25.92
CA ALA A 432 15.65 -16.13 -26.00
C ALA A 432 16.34 -17.51 -26.19
N GLU A 433 15.78 -18.59 -25.62
CA GLU A 433 16.20 -19.98 -25.88
C GLU A 433 15.94 -20.36 -27.36
N GLN A 434 14.76 -20.05 -27.90
CA GLN A 434 14.41 -20.33 -29.30
C GLN A 434 15.29 -19.57 -30.29
N LEU A 435 15.69 -18.34 -29.95
CA LEU A 435 16.64 -17.54 -30.73
C LEU A 435 18.10 -18.03 -30.58
N GLY A 436 18.37 -18.98 -29.68
CA GLY A 436 19.69 -19.57 -29.47
C GLY A 436 20.65 -18.74 -28.63
N PHE A 437 20.17 -17.70 -27.93
CA PHE A 437 20.99 -16.88 -27.03
C PHE A 437 21.21 -17.55 -25.67
N LEU A 438 20.19 -18.26 -25.18
CA LEU A 438 20.22 -18.96 -23.90
C LEU A 438 20.08 -20.47 -24.09
N CYS A 439 20.64 -21.22 -23.14
CA CYS A 439 20.40 -22.65 -22.98
C CYS A 439 19.72 -22.91 -21.63
N ARG A 440 18.85 -23.91 -21.62
CA ARG A 440 18.08 -24.29 -20.42
C ARG A 440 18.71 -25.49 -19.75
N ASP A 441 18.86 -25.41 -18.43
CA ASP A 441 19.14 -26.54 -17.55
C ASP A 441 17.92 -26.83 -16.68
N THR A 442 17.48 -28.10 -16.67
CA THR A 442 16.30 -28.54 -15.93
C THR A 442 16.71 -29.60 -14.93
N THR A 443 16.70 -29.22 -13.66
CA THR A 443 17.06 -30.09 -12.55
C THR A 443 15.90 -30.23 -11.57
N ILE A 444 16.08 -31.05 -10.53
CA ILE A 444 15.10 -31.18 -9.43
C ILE A 444 14.91 -29.87 -8.66
N GLU A 445 15.90 -28.97 -8.68
CA GLU A 445 15.85 -27.68 -7.98
C GLU A 445 15.03 -26.65 -8.77
N GLY A 446 14.85 -26.87 -10.07
CA GLY A 446 14.08 -26.00 -10.94
C GLY A 446 14.71 -25.83 -12.32
N MET A 447 14.20 -24.84 -13.03
CA MET A 447 14.63 -24.49 -14.38
C MET A 447 15.49 -23.24 -14.35
N ARG A 448 16.73 -23.35 -14.84
CA ARG A 448 17.69 -22.25 -14.95
C ARG A 448 18.07 -22.03 -16.40
N PHE A 449 18.41 -20.78 -16.71
CA PHE A 449 18.88 -20.39 -18.03
C PHE A 449 20.31 -19.84 -17.93
N PHE A 450 21.13 -20.25 -18.89
CA PHE A 450 22.54 -19.92 -19.01
C PHE A 450 22.82 -19.32 -20.39
N PRO A 451 23.88 -18.52 -20.56
CA PRO A 451 24.30 -18.08 -21.89
C PRO A 451 24.66 -19.30 -22.75
N ASN A 452 24.28 -19.29 -24.02
CA ASN A 452 24.52 -20.41 -24.92
C ASN A 452 25.99 -20.47 -25.38
N LEU A 453 26.82 -21.14 -24.57
CA LEU A 453 28.24 -21.38 -24.89
C LEU A 453 28.45 -22.44 -25.97
N PHE A 454 27.45 -23.27 -26.27
CA PHE A 454 27.54 -24.30 -27.31
C PHE A 454 27.63 -23.69 -28.71
N SER A 455 27.02 -22.53 -28.91
CA SER A 455 27.04 -21.81 -30.18
C SER A 455 28.37 -21.08 -30.41
N SER A 456 28.97 -20.53 -29.36
CA SER A 456 30.22 -19.77 -29.44
C SER A 456 31.49 -20.62 -29.37
N GLY A 457 31.40 -21.85 -28.83
CA GLY A 457 32.56 -22.73 -28.61
C GLY A 457 33.55 -22.20 -27.57
N ASN A 458 33.20 -21.15 -26.84
CA ASN A 458 34.04 -20.55 -25.81
C ASN A 458 33.65 -21.10 -24.42
N TYR A 459 34.37 -22.14 -23.99
CA TYR A 459 34.14 -22.83 -22.71
C TYR A 459 34.90 -22.23 -21.52
N GLU A 460 35.57 -21.08 -21.69
CA GLU A 460 36.32 -20.43 -20.59
C GLU A 460 35.40 -20.06 -19.42
N LEU A 461 34.14 -19.72 -19.70
CA LEU A 461 33.11 -19.42 -18.69
C LEU A 461 32.59 -20.65 -17.93
N CYS A 462 32.84 -21.88 -18.41
CA CYS A 462 32.52 -23.11 -17.68
C CYS A 462 33.57 -23.47 -16.63
N CYS A 463 34.77 -22.89 -16.72
CA CYS A 463 35.88 -23.18 -15.82
C CYS A 463 35.82 -22.26 -14.60
N VAL A 464 34.81 -22.43 -13.75
CA VAL A 464 34.95 -22.01 -12.35
C VAL A 464 35.92 -23.02 -11.73
N GLU A 465 37.16 -22.59 -11.49
CA GLU A 465 38.17 -23.39 -10.78
C GLU A 465 37.52 -23.96 -9.52
N ARG A 466 37.43 -25.29 -9.45
CA ARG A 466 36.90 -26.03 -8.30
C ARG A 466 37.90 -26.07 -7.15
#